data_AF-A0AB74R4C9-F1
#
_entry.id   AF-A0AB74R4C9-F1
#
_cell.length_a   1.000
_cell.length_b   1.000
_cell.length_c   1.000
_cell.angle_alpha   90.00
_cell.angle_beta   90.00
_cell.angle_gamma   90.00
#
_symmetry.space_group_name_H-M   'P 1'
#
loop_
_entity.id
_entity.type
_entity.pdbx_description
1 polymer ?
#
loop_
_entity_poly.entity_id
_entity_poly.type
_entity_poly.pdbx_seq_one_letter_code
_entity_poly.pdbx_strand_id
1 'polypeptide(L)'
;MIDNQKYVILSLELHLFFSRIMKEHALFLEAGFTNKNYNLAMEADHYKKQFEDLLSYTVSASNGIIRPDILYSEELVTTLTSVAEQKTEEFTGIEINKDITTRELNLQSGVNPQVGQDLVNYVAQLNSDAIRLLDGLINFKERVLDGVLSCTIFTSNYPLLLEHIIHEANLYRSYVVDLENKIDIESKNAKEIELFWDHIMMEHALFMRGLLDPSEGELINTSNDFAIKFNELIEKTNEMTDSNIKNITEETLNETVEFKDFKEAGASGIEQCKIKSIILPLLADHVLREANHYIRILESYKNM
;
A
#
# COMPACT_ATOMS: atom_id res chain seq x y z
N MET A 1 6.49 6.12 25.28
CA MET A 1 7.31 6.70 24.22
C MET A 1 8.33 5.67 23.81
N ILE A 2 8.52 5.47 22.52
CA ILE A 2 9.50 4.51 21.97
C ILE A 2 10.92 5.03 22.12
N ASP A 3 11.89 4.13 22.26
CA ASP A 3 13.32 4.49 22.25
C ASP A 3 13.82 4.75 20.83
N ASN A 4 15.09 5.18 20.71
CA ASN A 4 15.70 5.50 19.42
C ASN A 4 15.81 4.30 18.48
N GLN A 5 16.03 3.10 19.02
CA GLN A 5 16.17 1.90 18.20
C GLN A 5 14.82 1.52 17.60
N LYS A 6 13.77 1.45 18.41
CA LYS A 6 12.41 1.18 17.96
C LYS A 6 11.91 2.28 17.01
N TYR A 7 12.18 3.56 17.30
CA TYR A 7 11.86 4.67 16.41
C TYR A 7 12.47 4.51 15.00
N VAL A 8 13.77 4.17 14.91
CA VAL A 8 14.46 3.99 13.63
C VAL A 8 13.90 2.79 12.87
N ILE A 9 13.73 1.65 13.54
CA ILE A 9 13.21 0.42 12.93
C ILE A 9 11.82 0.68 12.36
N LEU A 10 10.89 1.19 13.18
CA LEU A 10 9.51 1.42 12.75
C LEU A 10 9.40 2.46 11.64
N SER A 11 10.20 3.54 11.68
CA SER A 11 10.17 4.56 10.62
C SER A 11 10.66 4.00 9.28
N LEU A 12 11.76 3.25 9.29
CA LEU A 12 12.32 2.67 8.07
C LEU A 12 11.37 1.62 7.47
N GLU A 13 10.81 0.73 8.28
CA GLU A 13 9.84 -0.27 7.83
C GLU A 13 8.56 0.36 7.27
N LEU A 14 8.04 1.38 7.96
CA LEU A 14 6.89 2.15 7.49
C LEU A 14 7.18 2.80 6.14
N HIS A 15 8.36 3.41 6.00
CA HIS A 15 8.76 4.06 4.75
C HIS A 15 8.99 3.08 3.60
N LEU A 16 9.56 1.89 3.86
CA LEU A 16 9.78 0.87 2.83
C LEU A 16 8.44 0.45 2.21
N PHE A 17 7.44 0.20 3.04
CA PHE A 17 6.11 -0.17 2.57
C PHE A 17 5.39 1.03 1.93
N PHE A 18 5.10 2.09 2.69
CA PHE A 18 4.19 3.12 2.20
C PHE A 18 4.81 4.07 1.16
N SER A 19 6.12 4.31 1.15
CA SER A 19 6.71 5.14 0.08
C SER A 19 6.56 4.47 -1.28
N ARG A 20 6.64 3.13 -1.30
CA ARG A 20 6.34 2.34 -2.50
C ARG A 20 4.87 2.47 -2.89
N ILE A 21 3.94 2.27 -1.96
CA ILE A 21 2.50 2.44 -2.22
C ILE A 21 2.21 3.84 -2.79
N MET A 22 2.78 4.91 -2.21
CA MET A 22 2.59 6.27 -2.72
C MET A 22 3.24 6.55 -4.07
N LYS A 23 4.42 5.96 -4.36
CA LYS A 23 5.04 6.04 -5.71
C LYS A 23 4.11 5.44 -6.76
N GLU A 24 3.48 4.31 -6.44
CA GLU A 24 2.60 3.56 -7.35
C GLU A 24 1.25 4.26 -7.52
N HIS A 25 0.68 4.84 -6.45
CA HIS A 25 -0.49 5.73 -6.55
C HIS A 25 -0.28 6.86 -7.55
N ALA A 26 0.87 7.54 -7.46
CA ALA A 26 1.21 8.61 -8.38
C ALA A 26 1.29 8.11 -9.84
N LEU A 27 1.86 6.92 -10.05
CA LEU A 27 1.89 6.27 -11.37
C LEU A 27 0.48 5.94 -11.88
N PHE A 28 -0.41 5.38 -11.05
CA PHE A 28 -1.77 5.04 -11.48
C PHE A 28 -2.61 6.28 -11.79
N LEU A 29 -2.40 7.37 -11.05
CA LEU A 29 -2.99 8.68 -11.36
C LEU A 29 -2.50 9.18 -12.72
N GLU A 30 -1.18 9.19 -12.95
CA GLU A 30 -0.58 9.59 -14.22
C GLU A 30 -1.14 8.79 -15.40
N ALA A 31 -1.12 7.46 -15.30
CA ALA A 31 -1.62 6.54 -16.32
C ALA A 31 -3.11 6.72 -16.61
N GLY A 32 -3.88 7.18 -15.63
CA GLY A 32 -5.32 7.38 -15.75
C GLY A 32 -5.74 8.72 -16.33
N PHE A 33 -4.82 9.66 -16.58
CA PHE A 33 -5.15 10.95 -17.18
C PHE A 33 -5.12 10.89 -18.72
N THR A 34 -6.02 11.65 -19.34
CA THR A 34 -5.96 11.87 -20.79
C THR A 34 -5.02 13.02 -21.13
N ASN A 35 -4.60 13.13 -22.40
CA ASN A 35 -3.77 14.23 -22.89
C ASN A 35 -4.31 15.64 -22.58
N LYS A 36 -5.64 15.79 -22.40
CA LYS A 36 -6.26 17.06 -22.00
C LYS A 36 -5.74 17.54 -20.63
N ASN A 37 -5.41 16.61 -19.76
CA ASN A 37 -4.97 16.80 -18.37
C ASN A 37 -3.46 16.60 -18.21
N TYR A 38 -2.67 16.89 -19.26
CA TYR A 38 -1.21 16.73 -19.26
C TYR A 38 -0.50 17.35 -18.06
N ASN A 39 -0.94 18.52 -17.58
CA ASN A 39 -0.34 19.15 -16.41
C ASN A 39 -0.55 18.33 -15.12
N LEU A 40 -1.70 17.65 -14.98
CA LEU A 40 -1.95 16.76 -13.84
C LEU A 40 -1.11 15.48 -13.95
N ALA A 41 -0.92 14.96 -15.17
CA ALA A 41 -0.01 13.85 -15.40
C ALA A 41 1.45 14.20 -15.03
N MET A 42 1.93 15.39 -15.40
CA MET A 42 3.26 15.86 -14.98
C MET A 42 3.39 16.05 -13.46
N GLU A 43 2.34 16.54 -12.79
CA GLU A 43 2.33 16.68 -11.34
C GLU A 43 2.34 15.31 -10.64
N ALA A 44 1.62 14.33 -11.19
CA ALA A 44 1.66 12.95 -10.73
C ALA A 44 3.06 12.32 -10.92
N ASP A 45 3.68 12.47 -12.10
CA ASP A 45 5.06 12.02 -12.35
C ASP A 45 6.08 12.68 -11.40
N HIS A 46 5.88 13.96 -11.07
CA HIS A 46 6.71 14.64 -10.07
C HIS A 46 6.63 13.93 -8.72
N TYR A 47 5.42 13.66 -8.19
CA TYR A 47 5.27 12.94 -6.93
C TYR A 47 5.81 11.51 -7.03
N LYS A 48 5.59 10.79 -8.14
CA LYS A 48 6.17 9.46 -8.38
C LYS A 48 7.69 9.49 -8.18
N LYS A 49 8.38 10.42 -8.83
CA LYS A 49 9.84 10.59 -8.71
C LYS A 49 10.28 10.97 -7.30
N GLN A 50 9.54 11.84 -6.61
CA GLN A 50 9.85 12.21 -5.23
C GLN A 50 9.69 11.03 -4.26
N PHE A 51 8.69 10.17 -4.45
CA PHE A 51 8.53 8.95 -3.64
C PHE A 51 9.53 7.85 -4.04
N GLU A 52 9.96 7.79 -5.30
CA GLU A 52 11.11 6.96 -5.73
C GLU A 52 12.39 7.40 -5.01
N ASP A 53 12.66 8.70 -4.90
CA ASP A 53 13.81 9.23 -4.15
C ASP A 53 13.71 8.87 -2.66
N LEU A 54 12.56 9.15 -2.03
CA LEU A 54 12.33 8.82 -0.62
C LEU A 54 12.54 7.32 -0.35
N LEU A 55 11.95 6.44 -1.16
CA LEU A 55 12.11 5.00 -1.03
C LEU A 55 13.57 4.57 -1.25
N SER A 56 14.26 5.14 -2.24
CA SER A 56 15.68 4.88 -2.50
C SER A 56 16.57 5.24 -1.31
N TYR A 57 16.30 6.37 -0.64
CA TYR A 57 17.01 6.80 0.57
C TYR A 57 16.70 5.91 1.77
N THR A 58 15.45 5.47 1.91
CA THR A 58 15.04 4.52 2.95
C THR A 58 15.73 3.17 2.76
N VAL A 59 15.69 2.59 1.55
CA VAL A 59 16.37 1.31 1.25
C VAL A 59 17.86 1.36 1.61
N SER A 60 18.52 2.49 1.32
CA SER A 60 19.93 2.70 1.65
C SER A 60 20.23 2.70 3.16
N ALA A 61 19.25 3.07 4.00
CA ALA A 61 19.37 3.10 5.45
C ALA A 61 18.84 1.83 6.15
N SER A 62 18.12 0.97 5.44
CA SER A 62 17.41 -0.18 6.02
C SER A 62 18.24 -1.46 6.16
N ASN A 63 19.33 -1.61 5.41
CA ASN A 63 20.08 -2.86 5.37
C ASN A 63 20.74 -3.18 6.73
N GLY A 64 20.37 -4.32 7.31
CA GLY A 64 20.81 -4.77 8.63
C GLY A 64 20.13 -4.07 9.81
N ILE A 65 19.09 -3.26 9.55
CA ILE A 65 18.35 -2.52 10.57
C ILE A 65 16.93 -3.05 10.75
N ILE A 66 16.23 -3.29 9.64
CA ILE A 66 14.83 -3.74 9.67
C ILE A 66 14.70 -5.18 10.16
N ARG A 67 13.51 -5.54 10.63
CA ARG A 67 13.24 -6.84 11.23
C ARG A 67 13.05 -7.94 10.16
N PRO A 68 13.19 -9.22 10.54
CA PRO A 68 12.96 -10.32 9.62
C PRO A 68 11.50 -10.45 9.16
N ASP A 69 10.51 -10.13 9.99
CA ASP A 69 9.09 -10.31 9.69
C ASP A 69 8.65 -9.50 8.47
N ILE A 70 9.10 -8.26 8.31
CA ILE A 70 8.76 -7.44 7.13
C ILE A 70 9.41 -7.96 5.83
N LEU A 71 10.57 -8.63 5.92
CA LEU A 71 11.23 -9.21 4.75
C LEU A 71 10.57 -10.53 4.32
N TYR A 72 10.01 -11.28 5.27
CA TYR A 72 9.35 -12.56 4.99
C TYR A 72 7.87 -12.42 4.64
N SER A 73 7.24 -11.28 4.92
CA SER A 73 5.82 -11.07 4.59
C SER A 73 5.56 -10.83 3.11
N GLU A 74 6.59 -10.59 2.29
CA GLU A 74 6.45 -10.20 0.88
C GLU A 74 5.62 -8.91 0.68
N GLU A 75 5.50 -8.05 1.70
CA GLU A 75 4.77 -6.78 1.58
C GLU A 75 5.59 -5.67 0.89
N LEU A 76 6.92 -5.79 0.90
CA LEU A 76 7.80 -4.83 0.23
C LEU A 76 7.93 -5.14 -1.27
N VAL A 77 8.17 -6.41 -1.58
CA VAL A 77 8.38 -6.94 -2.93
C VAL A 77 7.82 -8.36 -2.97
N THR A 78 7.02 -8.69 -3.98
CA THR A 78 6.57 -10.06 -4.26
C THR A 78 7.43 -10.68 -5.37
N THR A 79 7.22 -11.97 -5.64
CA THR A 79 7.84 -12.64 -6.80
C THR A 79 7.41 -12.05 -8.16
N LEU A 80 6.28 -11.33 -8.22
CA LEU A 80 5.70 -10.75 -9.44
C LEU A 80 6.15 -9.31 -9.69
N THR A 81 6.56 -8.60 -8.64
CA THR A 81 6.83 -7.17 -8.66
C THR A 81 7.74 -6.71 -9.81
N SER A 82 8.90 -7.36 -10.02
CA SER A 82 9.86 -6.93 -11.05
C SER A 82 9.28 -7.02 -12.47
N VAL A 83 8.53 -8.09 -12.75
CA VAL A 83 7.87 -8.28 -14.05
C VAL A 83 6.69 -7.32 -14.20
N ALA A 84 5.97 -7.07 -13.10
CA ALA A 84 4.85 -6.13 -13.07
C ALA A 84 5.30 -4.70 -13.37
N GLU A 85 6.40 -4.23 -12.76
CA GLU A 85 7.00 -2.92 -13.07
C GLU A 85 7.42 -2.83 -14.54
N GLN A 86 8.09 -3.86 -15.07
CA GLN A 86 8.49 -3.89 -16.48
C GLN A 86 7.29 -3.80 -17.43
N LYS A 87 6.27 -4.64 -17.25
CA LYS A 87 5.10 -4.65 -18.15
C LYS A 87 4.28 -3.38 -18.03
N THR A 88 4.14 -2.83 -16.83
CA THR A 88 3.43 -1.56 -16.64
C THR A 88 4.15 -0.42 -17.35
N GLU A 89 5.48 -0.31 -17.26
CA GLU A 89 6.26 0.68 -18.03
C GLU A 89 6.10 0.47 -19.55
N GLU A 90 6.12 -0.78 -20.03
CA GLU A 90 5.92 -1.10 -21.45
C GLU A 90 4.53 -0.68 -21.96
N PHE A 91 3.47 -0.81 -21.14
CA PHE A 91 2.11 -0.46 -21.52
C PHE A 91 1.80 1.03 -21.44
N THR A 92 2.35 1.73 -20.45
CA THR A 92 2.01 3.14 -20.20
C THR A 92 3.04 4.11 -20.80
N GLY A 93 4.28 3.66 -21.00
CA GLY A 93 5.42 4.52 -21.32
C GLY A 93 5.90 5.37 -20.14
N ILE A 94 5.35 5.18 -18.94
CA ILE A 94 5.76 5.89 -17.72
C ILE A 94 6.96 5.16 -17.14
N GLU A 95 8.09 5.86 -17.04
CA GLU A 95 9.34 5.29 -16.52
C GLU A 95 9.20 4.89 -15.04
N ILE A 96 9.74 3.73 -14.69
CA ILE A 96 9.78 3.20 -13.32
C ILE A 96 11.23 2.89 -12.94
N ASN A 97 11.66 3.41 -11.80
CA ASN A 97 12.97 3.12 -11.23
C ASN A 97 13.04 1.71 -10.62
N LYS A 98 13.27 0.71 -11.48
CA LYS A 98 13.39 -0.72 -11.15
C LYS A 98 14.63 -1.09 -10.31
N ASP A 99 15.63 -0.22 -10.23
CA ASP A 99 16.81 -0.45 -9.37
C ASP A 99 16.42 -0.50 -7.89
N ILE A 100 15.39 0.24 -7.49
CA ILE A 100 14.89 0.24 -6.11
C ILE A 100 14.44 -1.17 -5.72
N THR A 101 13.61 -1.83 -6.53
CA THR A 101 13.17 -3.21 -6.27
C THR A 101 14.34 -4.19 -6.25
N THR A 102 15.35 -3.99 -7.10
CA THR A 102 16.59 -4.80 -7.03
C THR A 102 17.30 -4.63 -5.69
N ARG A 103 17.38 -3.40 -5.15
CA ARG A 103 18.00 -3.15 -3.85
C ARG A 103 17.13 -3.65 -2.67
N GLU A 104 15.82 -3.53 -2.75
CA GLU A 104 14.87 -4.07 -1.76
C GLU A 104 15.02 -5.59 -1.62
N LEU A 105 15.12 -6.32 -2.73
CA LEU A 105 15.36 -7.78 -2.76
C LEU A 105 16.69 -8.20 -2.12
N ASN A 106 17.66 -7.28 -2.02
CA ASN A 106 18.97 -7.53 -1.42
C ASN A 106 19.07 -7.06 0.04
N LEU A 107 18.00 -6.50 0.61
CA LEU A 107 17.99 -6.10 2.01
C LEU A 107 18.15 -7.30 2.92
N GLN A 108 19.00 -7.14 3.95
CA GLN A 108 19.17 -8.11 5.03
C GLN A 108 18.54 -7.56 6.30
N SER A 109 17.91 -8.43 7.08
CA SER A 109 17.39 -8.07 8.40
C SER A 109 18.52 -7.92 9.43
N GLY A 110 18.25 -7.13 10.46
CA GLY A 110 19.08 -6.98 11.65
C GLY A 110 18.56 -7.78 12.84
N VAL A 111 19.47 -8.21 13.72
CA VAL A 111 19.12 -8.71 15.05
C VAL A 111 19.69 -7.74 16.08
N ASN A 112 18.83 -7.02 16.79
CA ASN A 112 19.21 -5.97 17.74
C ASN A 112 20.21 -4.96 17.16
N PRO A 113 19.87 -4.29 16.05
CA PRO A 113 20.78 -3.36 15.38
C PRO A 113 21.20 -2.23 16.34
N GLN A 114 22.49 -1.94 16.38
CA GLN A 114 23.01 -0.82 17.14
C GLN A 114 22.73 0.48 16.37
N VAL A 115 21.71 1.21 16.81
CA VAL A 115 21.30 2.46 16.18
C VAL A 115 22.11 3.63 16.76
N GLY A 116 23.01 4.18 15.95
CA GLY A 116 23.77 5.38 16.28
C GLY A 116 22.95 6.66 16.09
N GLN A 117 23.37 7.76 16.74
CA GLN A 117 22.67 9.05 16.67
C GLN A 117 22.59 9.60 15.24
N ASP A 118 23.57 9.32 14.39
CA ASP A 118 23.56 9.76 12.99
C ASP A 118 22.39 9.15 12.21
N LEU A 119 22.09 7.86 12.44
CA LEU A 119 20.95 7.19 11.82
C LEU A 119 19.62 7.72 12.36
N VAL A 120 19.54 8.04 13.65
CA VAL A 120 18.36 8.69 14.25
C VAL A 120 18.08 10.04 13.58
N ASN A 121 19.12 10.86 13.39
CA ASN A 121 18.98 12.16 12.75
C ASN A 121 18.60 12.03 11.27
N TYR A 122 19.17 11.04 10.58
CA TYR A 122 18.83 10.75 9.19
C TYR A 122 17.37 10.31 9.03
N VAL A 123 16.89 9.41 9.90
CA VAL A 123 15.49 8.99 9.91
C VAL A 123 14.54 10.15 10.24
N ALA A 124 14.91 11.04 11.18
CA ALA A 124 14.11 12.23 11.44
C ALA A 124 13.99 13.14 10.22
N GLN A 125 15.06 13.26 9.42
CA GLN A 125 15.02 13.98 8.15
C GLN A 125 14.12 13.27 7.13
N LEU A 126 14.20 11.94 7.00
CA LEU A 126 13.30 11.15 6.14
C LEU A 126 11.83 11.34 6.55
N ASN A 127 11.52 11.28 7.84
CA ASN A 127 10.16 11.51 8.36
C ASN A 127 9.66 12.91 8.01
N SER A 128 10.51 13.94 8.19
CA SER A 128 10.16 15.32 7.85
C SER A 128 9.90 15.51 6.35
N ASP A 129 10.73 14.91 5.49
CA ASP A 129 10.55 14.94 4.04
C ASP A 129 9.29 14.18 3.61
N ALA A 130 9.02 13.02 4.21
CA ALA A 130 7.82 12.23 3.96
C ALA A 130 6.55 13.03 4.32
N ILE A 131 6.49 13.70 5.47
CA ILE A 131 5.34 14.53 5.86
C ILE A 131 5.07 15.62 4.81
N ARG A 132 6.12 16.33 4.37
CA ARG A 132 5.99 17.39 3.35
C ARG A 132 5.51 16.83 2.00
N LEU A 133 6.04 15.69 1.58
CA LEU A 133 5.61 15.02 0.34
C LEU A 133 4.17 14.53 0.43
N LEU A 134 3.76 13.98 1.57
CA LEU A 134 2.40 13.52 1.81
C LEU A 134 1.41 14.67 1.84
N ASP A 135 1.73 15.79 2.50
CA ASP A 135 0.88 17.00 2.48
C ASP A 135 0.59 17.45 1.04
N GLY A 136 1.63 17.46 0.18
CA GLY A 136 1.49 17.79 -1.23
C GLY A 136 0.66 16.76 -2.01
N LEU A 137 0.97 15.47 -1.87
CA LEU A 137 0.29 14.40 -2.60
C LEU A 137 -1.19 14.28 -2.19
N ILE A 138 -1.51 14.43 -0.90
CA ILE A 138 -2.89 14.43 -0.40
C ILE A 138 -3.66 15.59 -1.03
N ASN A 139 -3.11 16.81 -0.98
CA ASN A 139 -3.75 17.95 -1.62
C ASN A 139 -3.96 17.75 -3.12
N PHE A 140 -2.97 17.16 -3.81
CA PHE A 140 -3.10 16.80 -5.22
C PHE A 140 -4.26 15.82 -5.46
N LYS A 141 -4.33 14.73 -4.69
CA LYS A 141 -5.40 13.72 -4.78
C LYS A 141 -6.78 14.32 -4.52
N GLU A 142 -6.92 15.16 -3.48
CA GLU A 142 -8.17 15.85 -3.15
C GLU A 142 -8.64 16.76 -4.29
N ARG A 143 -7.74 17.56 -4.89
CA ARG A 143 -8.08 18.41 -6.05
C ARG A 143 -8.52 17.58 -7.25
N VAL A 144 -7.89 16.42 -7.49
CA VAL A 144 -8.29 15.53 -8.59
C VAL A 144 -9.68 14.97 -8.33
N LEU A 145 -9.96 14.51 -7.10
CA LEU A 145 -11.29 14.05 -6.69
C LEU A 145 -12.35 15.14 -6.86
N ASP A 146 -12.11 16.34 -6.35
CA ASP A 146 -13.01 17.49 -6.50
C ASP A 146 -13.29 17.81 -7.97
N GLY A 147 -12.25 17.75 -8.82
CA GLY A 147 -12.39 17.97 -10.25
C GLY A 147 -13.22 16.88 -10.95
N VAL A 148 -13.08 15.63 -10.54
CA VAL A 148 -13.89 14.52 -11.06
C VAL A 148 -15.34 14.65 -10.61
N LEU A 149 -15.59 14.90 -9.33
CA LEU A 149 -16.94 15.06 -8.76
C LEU A 149 -17.68 16.30 -9.30
N SER A 150 -16.94 17.34 -9.71
CA SER A 150 -17.47 18.53 -10.38
C SER A 150 -17.55 18.41 -11.90
N CYS A 151 -17.23 17.25 -12.48
CA CYS A 151 -17.22 16.98 -13.92
C CYS A 151 -16.26 17.90 -14.72
N THR A 152 -15.20 18.40 -14.09
CA THR A 152 -14.18 19.24 -14.73
C THR A 152 -12.91 18.47 -15.13
N ILE A 153 -12.69 17.29 -14.53
CA ILE A 153 -11.60 16.36 -14.84
C ILE A 153 -12.20 15.02 -15.27
N PHE A 154 -11.73 14.49 -16.39
CA PHE A 154 -11.92 13.10 -16.76
C PHE A 154 -10.63 12.30 -16.50
N THR A 155 -10.79 11.14 -15.88
CA THR A 155 -9.75 10.14 -15.63
C THR A 155 -10.38 8.74 -15.66
N SER A 156 -9.59 7.70 -15.92
CA SER A 156 -10.02 6.31 -15.76
C SER A 156 -10.02 5.82 -14.31
N ASN A 157 -9.59 6.65 -13.36
CA ASN A 157 -9.64 6.35 -11.92
C ASN A 157 -11.05 6.60 -11.37
N TYR A 158 -11.61 5.62 -10.65
CA TYR A 158 -12.91 5.78 -10.00
C TYR A 158 -12.86 6.84 -8.87
N PRO A 159 -13.92 7.62 -8.63
CA PRO A 159 -13.98 8.51 -7.46
C PRO A 159 -13.71 7.80 -6.14
N LEU A 160 -14.26 6.59 -5.95
CA LEU A 160 -14.00 5.77 -4.77
C LEU A 160 -12.51 5.36 -4.67
N LEU A 161 -11.83 5.11 -5.79
CA LEU A 161 -10.40 4.83 -5.80
C LEU A 161 -9.61 6.07 -5.37
N LEU A 162 -10.01 7.27 -5.78
CA LEU A 162 -9.37 8.51 -5.37
C LEU A 162 -9.56 8.77 -3.86
N GLU A 163 -10.75 8.52 -3.32
CA GLU A 163 -11.02 8.57 -1.87
C GLU A 163 -10.16 7.55 -1.10
N HIS A 164 -10.12 6.32 -1.58
CA HIS A 164 -9.31 5.23 -1.03
C HIS A 164 -7.83 5.60 -0.90
N ILE A 165 -7.19 6.04 -1.99
CA ILE A 165 -5.76 6.40 -1.96
C ILE A 165 -5.49 7.67 -1.14
N ILE A 166 -6.51 8.52 -0.88
CA ILE A 166 -6.41 9.65 0.07
C ILE A 166 -6.40 9.12 1.50
N HIS A 167 -7.27 8.15 1.83
CA HIS A 167 -7.29 7.54 3.16
C HIS A 167 -5.97 6.87 3.52
N GLU A 168 -5.37 6.11 2.60
CA GLU A 168 -4.07 5.47 2.82
C GLU A 168 -2.92 6.47 2.98
N ALA A 169 -2.93 7.55 2.19
CA ALA A 169 -1.94 8.62 2.34
C ALA A 169 -2.08 9.33 3.70
N ASN A 170 -3.31 9.56 4.16
CA ASN A 170 -3.58 10.10 5.49
C ASN A 170 -3.15 9.15 6.61
N LEU A 171 -3.37 7.84 6.45
CA LEU A 171 -2.89 6.84 7.42
C LEU A 171 -1.36 6.89 7.53
N TYR A 172 -0.66 6.81 6.40
CA TYR A 172 0.79 6.87 6.37
C TYR A 172 1.31 8.16 7.03
N ARG A 173 0.74 9.31 6.67
CA ARG A 173 1.08 10.60 7.27
C ARG A 173 0.88 10.59 8.79
N SER A 174 -0.24 10.04 9.27
CA SER A 174 -0.53 9.95 10.70
C SER A 174 0.51 9.12 11.44
N TYR A 175 0.96 8.01 10.85
CA TYR A 175 1.96 7.12 11.44
C TYR A 175 3.35 7.79 11.48
N VAL A 176 3.74 8.52 10.45
CA VAL A 176 5.00 9.28 10.46
C VAL A 176 4.97 10.36 11.56
N VAL A 177 3.85 11.08 11.70
CA VAL A 177 3.67 12.09 12.77
C VAL A 177 3.71 11.45 14.16
N ASP A 178 3.11 10.29 14.35
CA ASP A 178 3.15 9.56 15.62
C ASP A 178 4.59 9.16 15.97
N LEU A 179 5.36 8.63 15.00
CA LEU A 179 6.76 8.27 15.19
C LEU A 179 7.63 9.48 15.56
N GLU A 180 7.43 10.64 14.93
CA GLU A 180 8.12 11.88 15.29
C GLU A 180 7.80 12.32 16.72
N ASN A 181 6.58 12.08 17.18
CA ASN A 181 6.15 12.32 18.56
C ASN A 181 6.54 11.18 19.52
N LYS A 182 7.34 10.20 19.08
CA LYS A 182 7.76 9.02 19.83
C LYS A 182 6.59 8.17 20.34
N ILE A 183 5.46 8.20 19.62
CA ILE A 183 4.31 7.33 19.83
C ILE A 183 4.57 6.00 19.11
N ASP A 184 4.23 4.90 19.77
CA ASP A 184 4.38 3.56 19.22
C ASP A 184 3.20 3.25 18.28
N ILE A 185 3.46 3.18 16.97
CA ILE A 185 2.41 2.90 15.98
C ILE A 185 1.90 1.45 16.07
N GLU A 186 2.65 0.53 16.67
CA GLU A 186 2.23 -0.86 16.88
C GLU A 186 1.35 -1.04 18.12
N SER A 187 1.29 -0.04 19.01
CA SER A 187 0.41 -0.08 20.20
C SER A 187 -0.96 0.55 19.96
N LYS A 188 -1.31 0.81 18.69
CA LYS A 188 -2.62 1.35 18.30
C LYS A 188 -3.72 0.32 18.53
N ASN A 189 -4.96 0.79 18.56
CA ASN A 189 -6.12 -0.05 18.81
C ASN A 189 -6.31 -1.05 17.66
N ALA A 190 -6.20 -2.34 17.96
CA ALA A 190 -6.35 -3.41 16.97
C ALA A 190 -7.68 -3.32 16.21
N LYS A 191 -8.78 -2.97 16.89
CA LYS A 191 -10.09 -2.75 16.25
C LYS A 191 -10.07 -1.64 15.20
N GLU A 192 -9.40 -0.53 15.48
CA GLU A 192 -9.32 0.59 14.52
C GLU A 192 -8.47 0.22 13.30
N ILE A 193 -7.38 -0.52 13.51
CA ILE A 193 -6.52 -1.00 12.43
C ILE A 193 -7.24 -2.05 11.58
N GLU A 194 -7.93 -3.01 12.20
CA GLU A 194 -8.71 -4.01 11.48
C GLU A 194 -9.84 -3.36 10.68
N LEU A 195 -10.60 -2.44 11.28
CA LEU A 195 -11.62 -1.69 10.53
C LEU A 195 -11.04 -0.97 9.32
N PHE A 196 -9.89 -0.31 9.46
CA PHE A 196 -9.25 0.37 8.33
C PHE A 196 -8.95 -0.62 7.20
N TRP A 197 -8.21 -1.69 7.49
CA TRP A 197 -7.75 -2.61 6.46
C TRP A 197 -8.86 -3.52 5.90
N ASP A 198 -9.88 -3.87 6.69
CA ASP A 198 -11.06 -4.56 6.19
C ASP A 198 -11.80 -3.72 5.13
N HIS A 199 -11.91 -2.40 5.35
CA HIS A 199 -12.47 -1.49 4.33
C HIS A 199 -11.60 -1.43 3.07
N ILE A 200 -10.27 -1.34 3.23
CA ILE A 200 -9.32 -1.36 2.11
C ILE A 200 -9.46 -2.67 1.30
N MET A 201 -9.54 -3.83 1.96
CA MET A 201 -9.72 -5.12 1.29
C MET A 201 -11.08 -5.24 0.59
N MET A 202 -12.16 -4.75 1.22
CA MET A 202 -13.47 -4.66 0.59
C MET A 202 -13.42 -3.82 -0.70
N GLU A 203 -12.82 -2.63 -0.65
CA GLU A 203 -12.71 -1.73 -1.79
C GLU A 203 -11.86 -2.33 -2.93
N HIS A 204 -10.75 -3.00 -2.60
CA HIS A 204 -9.97 -3.76 -3.57
C HIS A 204 -10.82 -4.78 -4.32
N ALA A 205 -11.66 -5.54 -3.62
CA ALA A 205 -12.53 -6.53 -4.23
C ALA A 205 -13.55 -5.87 -5.19
N LEU A 206 -14.07 -4.69 -4.83
CA LEU A 206 -14.94 -3.88 -5.70
C LEU A 206 -14.20 -3.34 -6.94
N PHE A 207 -12.95 -2.89 -6.80
CA PHE A 207 -12.14 -2.41 -7.91
C PHE A 207 -11.79 -3.54 -8.88
N MET A 208 -11.38 -4.71 -8.37
CA MET A 208 -11.13 -5.91 -9.18
C MET A 208 -12.37 -6.28 -10.00
N ARG A 209 -13.54 -6.35 -9.35
CA ARG A 209 -14.83 -6.59 -10.01
C ARG A 209 -15.11 -5.60 -11.16
N GLY A 210 -14.77 -4.32 -10.98
CA GLY A 210 -15.03 -3.26 -11.96
C GLY A 210 -14.04 -3.21 -13.13
N LEU A 211 -12.81 -3.68 -12.93
CA LEU A 211 -11.72 -3.60 -13.91
C LEU A 211 -11.52 -4.89 -14.72
N LEU A 212 -12.13 -6.00 -14.31
CA LEU A 212 -12.21 -7.23 -15.10
C LEU A 212 -13.07 -7.02 -16.36
N ASP A 213 -12.71 -7.69 -17.46
CA ASP A 213 -13.54 -7.64 -18.67
C ASP A 213 -14.91 -8.28 -18.38
N PRO A 214 -16.03 -7.74 -18.89
CA PRO A 214 -17.36 -8.27 -18.63
C PRO A 214 -17.56 -9.76 -18.99
N SER A 215 -16.67 -10.36 -19.78
CA SER A 215 -16.69 -11.79 -20.09
C SER A 215 -15.99 -12.69 -19.06
N GLU A 216 -15.29 -12.13 -18.06
CA GLU A 216 -14.68 -12.87 -16.93
C GLU A 216 -15.69 -13.10 -15.77
N GLY A 217 -16.87 -13.63 -16.09
CA GLY A 217 -18.01 -13.67 -15.17
C GLY A 217 -17.75 -14.41 -13.85
N GLU A 218 -16.95 -15.50 -13.86
CA GLU A 218 -16.58 -16.22 -12.64
C GLU A 218 -15.70 -15.36 -11.72
N LEU A 219 -14.66 -14.71 -12.26
CA LEU A 219 -13.76 -13.84 -11.50
C LEU A 219 -14.49 -12.59 -10.96
N ILE A 220 -15.44 -12.05 -11.71
CA ILE A 220 -16.29 -10.93 -11.28
C ILE A 220 -17.14 -11.34 -10.07
N ASN A 221 -17.78 -12.51 -10.13
CA ASN A 221 -18.59 -13.01 -9.02
C ASN A 221 -17.72 -13.30 -7.79
N THR A 222 -16.57 -13.96 -7.96
CA THR A 222 -15.64 -14.21 -6.85
C THR A 222 -15.15 -12.91 -6.20
N SER A 223 -14.79 -11.90 -7.00
CA SER A 223 -14.39 -10.58 -6.47
C SER A 223 -15.55 -9.93 -5.70
N ASN A 224 -16.79 -10.07 -6.19
CA ASN A 224 -17.97 -9.54 -5.50
C ASN A 224 -18.25 -10.27 -4.17
N ASP A 225 -18.02 -11.59 -4.11
CA ASP A 225 -18.19 -12.38 -2.90
C ASP A 225 -17.19 -11.95 -1.81
N PHE A 226 -15.92 -11.69 -2.17
CA PHE A 226 -14.95 -11.11 -1.23
C PHE A 226 -15.40 -9.74 -0.70
N ALA A 227 -15.94 -8.87 -1.56
CA ALA A 227 -16.46 -7.57 -1.12
C ALA A 227 -17.61 -7.73 -0.09
N ILE A 228 -18.51 -8.70 -0.29
CA ILE A 228 -19.59 -9.00 0.66
C ILE A 228 -19.01 -9.50 1.99
N LYS A 229 -18.08 -10.46 1.93
CA LYS A 229 -17.47 -11.03 3.14
C LYS A 229 -16.71 -10.00 3.97
N PHE A 230 -15.90 -9.13 3.34
CA PHE A 230 -15.23 -8.05 4.08
C PHE A 230 -16.23 -7.04 4.65
N ASN A 231 -17.35 -6.75 3.99
CA ASN A 231 -18.42 -5.95 4.59
C ASN A 231 -19.01 -6.62 5.85
N GLU A 232 -19.23 -7.93 5.82
CA GLU A 232 -19.67 -8.68 7.01
C GLU A 232 -18.62 -8.67 8.14
N LEU A 233 -17.33 -8.76 7.79
CA LEU A 233 -16.22 -8.64 8.76
C LEU A 233 -16.19 -7.24 9.38
N ILE A 234 -16.37 -6.17 8.60
CA ILE A 234 -16.47 -4.80 9.12
C ILE A 234 -17.60 -4.67 10.15
N GLU A 235 -18.77 -5.26 9.87
CA GLU A 235 -19.90 -5.25 10.81
C GLU A 235 -19.54 -5.98 12.11
N LYS A 236 -18.91 -7.15 12.03
CA LYS A 236 -18.42 -7.89 13.21
C LYS A 236 -17.35 -7.13 13.98
N THR A 237 -16.38 -6.54 13.29
CA THR A 237 -15.29 -5.76 13.88
C THR A 237 -15.85 -4.51 14.58
N ASN A 238 -16.92 -3.90 14.06
CA ASN A 238 -17.63 -2.81 14.75
C ASN A 238 -18.24 -3.24 16.09
N GLU A 239 -18.70 -4.48 16.21
CA GLU A 239 -19.22 -5.07 17.46
C GLU A 239 -18.14 -5.73 18.33
N MET A 240 -16.87 -5.65 17.92
CA MET A 240 -15.75 -6.25 18.63
C MET A 240 -15.59 -5.69 20.04
N THR A 241 -15.33 -6.60 20.97
CA THR A 241 -15.04 -6.43 22.40
C THR A 241 -13.80 -7.22 22.78
N ASP A 242 -13.24 -6.98 23.96
CA ASP A 242 -12.09 -7.74 24.48
C ASP A 242 -12.34 -9.26 24.56
N SER A 243 -13.62 -9.68 24.62
CA SER A 243 -13.98 -11.10 24.77
C SER A 243 -14.00 -11.89 23.45
N ASN A 244 -14.19 -11.21 22.32
CA ASN A 244 -14.34 -11.84 21.00
C ASN A 244 -13.28 -11.38 19.98
N ILE A 245 -12.42 -10.40 20.32
CA ILE A 245 -11.34 -9.89 19.47
C ILE A 245 -10.53 -11.01 18.82
N LYS A 246 -10.01 -11.97 19.61
CA LYS A 246 -9.18 -13.07 19.06
C LYS A 246 -9.90 -13.90 18.00
N ASN A 247 -11.20 -14.15 18.18
CA ASN A 247 -11.98 -14.93 17.24
C ASN A 247 -12.28 -14.15 15.96
N ILE A 248 -12.61 -12.85 16.08
CA ILE A 248 -12.87 -11.99 14.92
C ILE A 248 -11.57 -11.78 14.12
N THR A 249 -10.46 -11.41 14.79
CA THR A 249 -9.15 -11.26 14.15
C THR A 249 -8.70 -12.55 13.43
N GLU A 250 -8.98 -13.73 14.00
CA GLU A 250 -8.67 -15.00 13.34
C GLU A 250 -9.56 -15.27 12.12
N GLU A 251 -10.85 -14.92 12.19
CA GLU A 251 -11.75 -14.99 11.04
C GLU A 251 -11.28 -14.05 9.92
N THR A 252 -10.97 -12.80 10.24
CA THR A 252 -10.43 -11.80 9.31
C THR A 252 -9.11 -12.23 8.70
N LEU A 253 -8.20 -12.83 9.49
CA LEU A 253 -6.94 -13.34 8.96
C LEU A 253 -7.17 -14.45 7.93
N ASN A 254 -8.03 -15.43 8.23
CA ASN A 254 -8.30 -16.53 7.31
C ASN A 254 -8.88 -16.00 5.99
N GLU A 255 -9.83 -15.06 6.05
CA GLU A 255 -10.41 -14.45 4.85
C GLU A 255 -9.38 -13.61 4.07
N THR A 256 -8.51 -12.88 4.77
CA THR A 256 -7.44 -12.10 4.12
C THR A 256 -6.42 -13.00 3.43
N VAL A 257 -6.10 -14.18 3.99
CA VAL A 257 -5.25 -15.18 3.34
C VAL A 257 -5.91 -15.72 2.07
N GLU A 258 -7.19 -16.08 2.11
CA GLU A 258 -7.94 -16.51 0.91
C GLU A 258 -7.95 -15.42 -0.17
N PHE A 259 -8.14 -14.16 0.24
CA PHE A 259 -8.16 -13.03 -0.69
C PHE A 259 -6.77 -12.71 -1.26
N LYS A 260 -5.72 -12.86 -0.45
CA LYS A 260 -4.32 -12.75 -0.88
C LYS A 260 -3.99 -13.80 -1.94
N ASP A 261 -4.42 -15.04 -1.77
CA ASP A 261 -4.23 -16.10 -2.77
C ASP A 261 -5.01 -15.82 -4.06
N PHE A 262 -6.22 -15.27 -3.95
CA PHE A 262 -6.99 -14.81 -5.11
C PHE A 262 -6.30 -13.65 -5.85
N LYS A 263 -5.78 -12.66 -5.12
CA LYS A 263 -4.99 -11.53 -5.67
C LYS A 263 -3.73 -12.02 -6.38
N GLU A 264 -3.01 -12.98 -5.79
CA GLU A 264 -1.80 -13.56 -6.38
C GLU A 264 -2.11 -14.33 -7.68
N ALA A 265 -3.15 -15.17 -7.67
CA ALA A 265 -3.61 -15.87 -8.87
C ALA A 265 -4.06 -14.89 -9.96
N GLY A 266 -4.77 -13.81 -9.58
CA GLY A 266 -5.18 -12.72 -10.47
C GLY A 266 -3.98 -11.99 -11.09
N ALA A 267 -3.01 -11.58 -10.27
CA ALA A 267 -1.80 -10.90 -10.71
C ALA A 267 -0.99 -11.78 -11.70
N SER A 268 -0.82 -13.07 -11.38
CA SER A 268 -0.16 -14.05 -12.25
C SER A 268 -0.91 -14.25 -13.57
N GLY A 269 -2.25 -14.33 -13.52
CA GLY A 269 -3.10 -14.48 -14.71
C GLY A 269 -3.08 -13.26 -15.62
N ILE A 270 -3.07 -12.04 -15.06
CA ILE A 270 -2.94 -10.79 -15.81
C ILE A 270 -1.55 -10.70 -16.45
N GLU A 271 -0.49 -10.98 -15.68
CA GLU A 271 0.88 -11.01 -16.18
C GLU A 271 1.01 -11.96 -17.38
N GLN A 272 0.46 -13.18 -17.28
CA GLN A 272 0.54 -14.19 -18.35
C GLN A 272 -0.46 -13.97 -19.50
N CYS A 273 -1.19 -12.85 -19.52
CA CYS A 273 -2.26 -12.55 -20.49
C CYS A 273 -3.35 -13.63 -20.57
N LYS A 274 -3.64 -14.30 -19.46
CA LYS A 274 -4.69 -15.33 -19.32
C LYS A 274 -6.04 -14.76 -18.84
N ILE A 275 -6.02 -13.59 -18.21
CA ILE A 275 -7.21 -12.87 -17.72
C ILE A 275 -7.41 -11.62 -18.56
N LYS A 276 -8.62 -11.43 -19.10
CA LYS A 276 -8.99 -10.20 -19.79
C LYS A 276 -9.38 -9.14 -18.77
N SER A 277 -8.71 -8.00 -18.78
CA SER A 277 -8.99 -6.89 -17.88
C SER A 277 -8.39 -5.59 -18.43
N ILE A 278 -8.72 -4.48 -17.78
CA ILE A 278 -8.01 -3.20 -17.91
C ILE A 278 -7.12 -2.93 -16.67
N ILE A 279 -6.73 -3.99 -15.96
CA ILE A 279 -5.88 -3.92 -14.75
C ILE A 279 -4.42 -3.90 -15.18
N LEU A 280 -3.67 -2.86 -14.77
CA LEU A 280 -2.23 -2.82 -14.96
C LEU A 280 -1.56 -3.92 -14.12
N PRO A 281 -0.54 -4.64 -14.63
CA PRO A 281 0.16 -5.67 -13.85
C PRO A 281 0.65 -5.17 -12.49
N LEU A 282 1.23 -3.96 -12.43
CA LEU A 282 1.69 -3.35 -11.18
C LEU A 282 0.55 -3.01 -10.21
N LEU A 283 -0.66 -2.72 -10.69
CA LEU A 283 -1.83 -2.52 -9.81
C LEU A 283 -2.24 -3.84 -9.15
N ALA A 284 -2.17 -4.95 -9.86
CA ALA A 284 -2.46 -6.27 -9.28
C ALA A 284 -1.42 -6.67 -8.22
N ASP A 285 -0.14 -6.40 -8.46
CA ASP A 285 0.94 -6.60 -7.48
C ASP A 285 0.84 -5.66 -6.27
N HIS A 286 0.42 -4.42 -6.49
CA HIS A 286 0.23 -3.40 -5.45
C HIS A 286 -0.77 -3.85 -4.38
N VAL A 287 -1.98 -4.20 -4.80
CA VAL A 287 -3.03 -4.64 -3.85
C VAL A 287 -2.70 -5.99 -3.21
N LEU A 288 -1.85 -6.82 -3.85
CA LEU A 288 -1.31 -8.04 -3.26
C LEU A 288 -0.37 -7.73 -2.10
N ARG A 289 0.55 -6.77 -2.26
CA ARG A 289 1.45 -6.33 -1.18
C ARG A 289 0.70 -5.73 0.01
N GLU A 290 -0.40 -5.03 -0.22
CA GLU A 290 -1.25 -4.52 0.87
C GLU A 290 -1.97 -5.64 1.62
N ALA A 291 -2.39 -6.70 0.93
CA ALA A 291 -2.94 -7.89 1.59
C ALA A 291 -1.88 -8.59 2.45
N ASN A 292 -0.66 -8.74 1.92
CA ASN A 292 0.50 -9.26 2.66
C ASN A 292 0.81 -8.44 3.92
N HIS A 293 0.79 -7.09 3.79
CA HIS A 293 0.97 -6.19 4.92
C HIS A 293 -0.11 -6.38 5.99
N TYR A 294 -1.37 -6.48 5.56
CA TYR A 294 -2.46 -6.68 6.50
C TYR A 294 -2.39 -8.03 7.22
N ILE A 295 -2.02 -9.10 6.50
CA ILE A 295 -1.75 -10.42 7.10
C ILE A 295 -0.69 -10.32 8.21
N ARG A 296 0.44 -9.65 7.95
CA ARG A 296 1.50 -9.48 8.95
C ARG A 296 0.99 -8.75 10.20
N ILE A 297 0.16 -7.71 10.02
CA ILE A 297 -0.48 -6.99 11.13
C ILE A 297 -1.38 -7.94 11.94
N LEU A 298 -2.27 -8.68 11.29
CA LEU A 298 -3.20 -9.60 11.96
C LEU A 298 -2.46 -10.72 12.72
N GLU A 299 -1.38 -11.25 12.14
CA GLU A 299 -0.53 -12.24 12.80
C GLU A 299 0.15 -11.69 14.06
N SER A 300 0.48 -10.39 14.09
CA SER A 300 1.06 -9.75 15.27
C SER A 300 0.09 -9.75 16.46
N TYR A 301 -1.22 -9.66 16.21
CA TYR A 301 -2.25 -9.70 17.25
C TYR A 301 -2.51 -11.11 17.77
N LYS A 302 -2.29 -12.17 16.96
CA LYS A 302 -2.39 -13.56 17.44
C LYS A 302 -1.37 -13.88 18.54
N ASN A 303 -0.22 -13.20 18.53
CA ASN A 303 0.86 -13.40 19.48
C ASN A 303 0.71 -12.57 20.78
N MET A 304 -0.38 -11.78 20.91
CA MET A 304 -0.75 -11.05 22.13
C MET A 304 -1.70 -11.86 23.04
#